data_AF-A0A168PAE1-F1
#
_entry.id   AF-A0A168PAE1-F1
#
_cell.length_a   1.000
_cell.length_b   1.000
_cell.length_c   1.000
_cell.angle_alpha   90.00
_cell.angle_beta   90.00
_cell.angle_gamma   90.00
#
_symmetry.space_group_name_H-M   'P 1'
#
loop_
_entity.id
_entity.type
_entity.pdbx_description
1 polymer ?
#
loop_
_entity_poly.entity_id
_entity_poly.type
_entity_poly.pdbx_seq_one_letter_code
_entity_poly.pdbx_strand_id
1 'polypeptide(L)'
;MTKITHSLTAEDNTRIMIRYEEVFIRQIELAYESKKMDELTYRKFRSERCNAETSDEIYDYYQQLFIRLANYHQEQLQARIIKGAEYIDLIGPTHPHYSAALRKYETLCQRLKESKRGW
;
A
#
# COMPACT_ATOMS: atom_id res chain seq x y z
N MET A 1 37.43 -21.90 -19.55
CA MET A 1 36.29 -22.35 -18.72
C MET A 1 35.70 -21.13 -18.04
N THR A 2 34.72 -20.47 -18.67
CA THR A 2 34.16 -19.20 -18.17
C THR A 2 32.69 -19.14 -18.56
N LYS A 3 31.86 -19.95 -17.90
CA LYS A 3 30.40 -19.98 -18.11
C LYS A 3 29.58 -20.09 -16.82
N ILE A 4 30.22 -20.15 -15.65
CA ILE A 4 29.55 -20.51 -14.39
C ILE A 4 29.08 -19.26 -13.61
N THR A 5 29.69 -18.10 -13.79
CA THR A 5 29.35 -16.90 -13.02
C THR A 5 28.07 -16.19 -13.46
N HIS A 6 27.70 -16.28 -14.73
CA HIS A 6 26.58 -15.49 -15.30
C HIS A 6 25.20 -16.15 -15.11
N SER A 7 25.13 -17.48 -14.90
CA SER A 7 23.84 -18.16 -14.65
C SER A 7 23.42 -18.06 -13.19
N LEU A 8 24.38 -18.06 -12.25
CA LEU A 8 24.12 -17.91 -10.82
C LEU A 8 23.48 -16.55 -10.50
N THR A 9 23.94 -15.46 -11.14
CA THR A 9 23.38 -14.11 -10.93
C THR A 9 21.96 -13.97 -11.47
N ALA A 10 21.66 -14.62 -12.61
CA ALA A 10 20.32 -14.58 -13.21
C ALA A 10 19.28 -15.39 -12.41
N GLU A 11 19.68 -16.57 -11.92
CA GLU A 11 18.86 -17.39 -11.02
C GLU A 11 18.61 -16.69 -9.68
N ASP A 12 19.65 -16.05 -9.12
CA ASP A 12 19.52 -15.28 -7.89
C ASP A 12 18.60 -14.06 -8.05
N ASN A 13 18.72 -13.33 -9.15
CA ASN A 13 17.85 -12.20 -9.49
C ASN A 13 16.39 -12.65 -9.65
N THR A 14 16.16 -13.76 -10.35
CA THR A 14 14.83 -14.37 -10.50
C THR A 14 14.23 -14.71 -9.14
N ARG A 15 15.03 -15.29 -8.23
CA ARG A 15 14.58 -15.64 -6.88
C ARG A 15 14.23 -14.40 -6.05
N ILE A 16 14.99 -13.32 -6.17
CA ILE A 16 14.71 -12.04 -5.50
C ILE A 16 13.40 -11.46 -6.03
N MET A 17 13.22 -11.45 -7.35
CA MET A 17 11.98 -10.97 -8.00
C MET A 17 10.76 -11.72 -7.49
N ILE A 18 10.79 -13.06 -7.50
CA ILE A 18 9.68 -13.90 -7.04
C ILE A 18 9.31 -13.57 -5.58
N ARG A 19 10.31 -13.46 -4.69
CA ARG A 19 10.06 -13.18 -3.26
C ARG A 19 9.38 -11.83 -3.04
N TYR A 20 9.84 -10.79 -3.72
CA TYR A 20 9.21 -9.48 -3.61
C TYR A 20 7.82 -9.47 -4.26
N GLU A 21 7.66 -10.14 -5.40
CA GLU A 21 6.37 -10.27 -6.07
C GLU A 21 5.34 -10.96 -5.18
N GLU A 22 5.70 -12.08 -4.54
CA GLU A 22 4.84 -12.80 -3.61
C GLU A 22 4.41 -11.93 -2.43
N VAL A 23 5.35 -11.21 -1.81
CA VAL A 23 5.03 -10.30 -0.70
C VAL A 23 4.10 -9.19 -1.18
N PHE A 24 4.39 -8.58 -2.32
CA PHE A 24 3.60 -7.49 -2.88
C PHE A 24 2.18 -7.94 -3.24
N ILE A 25 2.06 -9.06 -3.95
CA ILE A 25 0.79 -9.70 -4.32
C ILE A 25 -0.07 -9.95 -3.08
N ARG A 26 0.52 -10.52 -2.03
CA ARG A 26 -0.21 -10.79 -0.79
C ARG A 26 -0.76 -9.52 -0.16
N GLN A 27 0.00 -8.41 -0.18
CA GLN A 27 -0.48 -7.14 0.39
C GLN A 27 -1.67 -6.59 -0.40
N ILE A 28 -1.63 -6.62 -1.74
CA ILE A 28 -2.72 -6.09 -2.56
C ILE A 28 -3.96 -6.99 -2.53
N GLU A 29 -3.80 -8.32 -2.43
CA GLU A 29 -4.91 -9.26 -2.25
C GLU A 29 -5.62 -9.02 -0.92
N LEU A 30 -4.87 -8.93 0.19
CA LEU A 30 -5.43 -8.63 1.51
C LEU A 30 -6.14 -7.27 1.54
N ALA A 31 -5.59 -6.25 0.86
CA ALA A 31 -6.22 -4.95 0.75
C ALA A 31 -7.55 -5.01 -0.02
N TYR A 32 -7.59 -5.77 -1.11
CA TYR A 32 -8.78 -5.95 -1.92
C TYR A 32 -9.86 -6.75 -1.18
N GLU A 33 -9.52 -7.91 -0.61
CA GLU A 33 -10.43 -8.75 0.17
C GLU A 33 -11.02 -8.02 1.38
N SER A 34 -10.22 -7.17 2.03
CA SER A 34 -10.69 -6.34 3.15
C SER A 34 -11.44 -5.07 2.73
N LYS A 35 -11.75 -4.92 1.43
CA LYS A 35 -12.45 -3.76 0.84
C LYS A 35 -11.74 -2.42 1.10
N LYS A 36 -10.42 -2.46 1.32
CA LYS A 36 -9.55 -1.29 1.45
C LYS A 36 -8.92 -0.86 0.12
N MET A 37 -9.13 -1.66 -0.93
CA MET A 37 -8.72 -1.39 -2.29
C MET A 37 -9.89 -1.67 -3.24
N ASP A 38 -10.15 -0.77 -4.18
CA ASP A 38 -11.15 -0.97 -5.22
C ASP A 38 -10.62 -1.87 -6.35
N GLU A 39 -11.53 -2.43 -7.14
CA GLU A 39 -11.19 -3.39 -8.19
C GLU A 39 -10.28 -2.81 -9.27
N LEU A 40 -10.48 -1.54 -9.66
CA LEU A 40 -9.67 -0.90 -10.69
C LEU A 40 -8.22 -0.74 -10.22
N THR A 41 -8.04 -0.26 -8.99
CA THR A 41 -6.72 -0.13 -8.37
C THR A 41 -6.05 -1.50 -8.17
N TYR A 42 -6.80 -2.51 -7.73
CA TYR A 42 -6.30 -3.87 -7.59
C TYR A 42 -5.77 -4.42 -8.91
N ARG A 43 -6.56 -4.31 -10.00
CA ARG A 43 -6.15 -4.74 -11.34
C ARG A 43 -4.89 -4.01 -11.81
N LYS A 44 -4.79 -2.70 -11.55
CA LYS A 44 -3.61 -1.89 -11.89
C LYS A 44 -2.35 -2.42 -11.20
N PHE A 45 -2.39 -2.64 -9.88
CA PHE A 45 -1.24 -3.19 -9.16
C PHE A 45 -0.93 -4.64 -9.58
N ARG A 46 -1.94 -5.47 -9.85
CA ARG A 46 -1.74 -6.85 -10.34
C ARG A 46 -1.09 -6.95 -11.71
N SER A 47 -1.26 -5.93 -12.55
CA SER A 47 -0.65 -5.89 -13.88
C SER A 47 0.81 -5.44 -13.89
N GLU A 48 1.35 -4.96 -12.77
CA GLU A 48 2.74 -4.53 -12.66
C GLU A 48 3.68 -5.73 -12.87
N ARG A 49 4.73 -5.53 -13.67
CA ARG A 49 5.72 -6.57 -14.01
C ARG A 49 7.13 -5.99 -13.93
N CYS A 50 7.99 -6.66 -13.19
CA CYS A 50 9.39 -6.31 -13.09
C CYS A 50 10.15 -6.86 -14.30
N ASN A 51 10.81 -5.98 -15.07
CA ASN A 51 11.67 -6.33 -16.20
C ASN A 51 13.16 -5.99 -15.92
N ALA A 52 13.52 -5.78 -14.65
CA ALA A 52 14.88 -5.46 -14.23
C ALA A 52 15.82 -6.66 -14.43
N GLU A 53 17.06 -6.38 -14.83
CA GLU A 53 18.06 -7.42 -15.13
C GLU A 53 19.09 -7.57 -14.01
N THR A 54 19.29 -6.52 -13.21
CA THR A 54 20.23 -6.49 -12.09
C THR A 54 19.53 -6.49 -10.73
N SER A 55 20.22 -6.94 -9.68
CA SER A 55 19.67 -6.93 -8.33
C SER A 55 19.26 -5.54 -7.87
N ASP A 56 20.07 -4.52 -8.17
CA ASP A 56 19.83 -3.15 -7.74
C ASP A 56 18.58 -2.57 -8.41
N GLU A 57 18.40 -2.81 -9.71
CA GLU A 57 17.18 -2.42 -10.43
C GLU A 57 15.94 -3.18 -9.91
N ILE A 58 16.08 -4.44 -9.51
CA ILE A 58 14.98 -5.21 -8.90
C ILE A 58 14.59 -4.57 -7.56
N TYR A 59 15.57 -4.23 -6.73
CA TYR A 59 15.33 -3.57 -5.45
C TYR A 59 14.65 -2.22 -5.64
N ASP A 60 15.16 -1.38 -6.55
CA ASP A 60 14.60 -0.07 -6.85
C ASP A 60 13.16 -0.18 -7.38
N TYR A 61 12.90 -1.13 -8.28
CA TYR A 61 11.56 -1.37 -8.82
C TYR A 61 10.57 -1.70 -7.70
N TYR A 62 10.90 -2.68 -6.85
CA TYR A 62 9.99 -3.07 -5.78
C TYR A 62 9.88 -2.00 -4.69
N GLN A 63 10.95 -1.28 -4.37
CA GLN A 63 10.90 -0.15 -3.45
C GLN A 63 9.89 0.90 -3.93
N GLN A 64 9.98 1.31 -5.20
CA GLN A 64 9.03 2.26 -5.78
C GLN A 64 7.60 1.71 -5.79
N LEU A 65 7.44 0.41 -6.06
CA LEU A 65 6.14 -0.24 -6.07
C LEU A 65 5.48 -0.29 -4.68
N PHE A 66 6.26 -0.59 -3.63
CA PHE A 66 5.80 -0.53 -2.24
C PHE A 66 5.50 0.91 -1.79
N ILE A 67 6.31 1.89 -2.21
CA ILE A 67 6.03 3.32 -1.97
C ILE A 67 4.68 3.71 -2.58
N ARG A 68 4.42 3.32 -3.83
CA ARG A 68 3.15 3.58 -4.50
C ARG A 68 1.97 2.95 -3.76
N LEU A 69 2.10 1.71 -3.30
CA LEU A 69 1.05 1.03 -2.52
C LEU A 69 0.80 1.73 -1.18
N ALA A 70 1.85 2.15 -0.49
CA ALA A 70 1.69 2.83 0.78
C ALA A 70 1.09 4.23 0.63
N ASN A 71 1.49 4.97 -0.40
CA ASN A 71 0.89 6.26 -0.77
C ASN A 71 -0.62 6.10 -1.04
N TYR A 72 -1.02 5.07 -1.80
CA TYR A 72 -2.43 4.77 -2.00
C TYR A 72 -3.18 4.58 -0.66
N HIS A 73 -2.65 3.79 0.26
CA HIS A 73 -3.28 3.59 1.57
C HIS A 73 -3.36 4.87 2.40
N GLN A 74 -2.34 5.73 2.31
CA GLN A 74 -2.33 7.02 2.98
C GLN A 74 -3.39 7.97 2.40
N GLU A 75 -3.52 8.04 1.08
CA GLU A 75 -4.56 8.82 0.40
C GLU A 75 -5.96 8.34 0.78
N GLN A 76 -6.19 7.02 0.79
CA GLN A 76 -7.47 6.46 1.23
C GLN A 76 -7.79 6.80 2.70
N LEU A 77 -6.78 6.81 3.57
CA LEU A 77 -6.96 7.21 4.97
C LEU A 77 -7.30 8.70 5.08
N GLN A 78 -6.61 9.56 4.33
CA GLN A 78 -6.89 11.00 4.29
C GLN A 78 -8.31 11.29 3.78
N ALA A 79 -8.73 10.64 2.69
CA ALA A 79 -10.08 10.79 2.15
C ALA A 79 -11.16 10.42 3.18
N ARG A 80 -10.92 9.38 3.99
CA ARG A 80 -11.84 8.99 5.08
C ARG A 80 -11.86 10.00 6.22
N ILE A 81 -10.73 10.63 6.54
CA ILE A 81 -10.64 11.70 7.55
C ILE A 81 -11.45 12.91 7.08
N ILE A 82 -11.26 13.34 5.83
CA ILE A 82 -11.98 14.48 5.24
C ILE A 82 -13.49 14.23 5.29
N LYS A 83 -13.95 13.09 4.76
CA LYS A 83 -15.38 12.72 4.81
C LYS A 83 -15.91 12.60 6.25
N GLY A 84 -15.06 12.15 7.18
CA GLY A 84 -15.41 12.08 8.59
C GLY A 84 -15.63 13.45 9.21
N ALA A 85 -14.76 14.43 8.89
CA ALA A 85 -14.91 15.81 9.33
C ALA A 85 -16.19 16.44 8.76
N GLU A 86 -16.41 16.33 7.45
CA GLU A 86 -17.63 16.82 6.78
C GLU A 86 -18.91 16.27 7.43
N TYR A 87 -18.91 14.98 7.78
CA TYR A 87 -20.05 14.35 8.44
C TYR A 87 -20.26 14.89 9.86
N ILE A 88 -19.20 15.10 10.64
CA ILE A 88 -19.26 15.67 12.00
C ILE A 88 -19.82 17.09 11.97
N ASP A 89 -19.34 17.90 11.03
CA ASP A 89 -19.80 19.28 10.84
C ASP A 89 -21.29 19.31 10.45
N LEU A 90 -21.72 18.39 9.58
CA LEU A 90 -23.10 18.28 9.12
C LEU A 90 -24.08 17.91 10.24
N ILE A 91 -23.76 16.92 11.07
CA ILE A 91 -24.69 16.44 12.11
C ILE A 91 -24.74 17.38 13.32
N GLY A 92 -23.63 18.06 13.62
CA GLY A 92 -23.54 18.98 14.75
C GLY A 92 -23.55 18.29 16.14
N PRO A 93 -23.21 19.05 17.20
CA PRO A 93 -22.93 18.52 18.54
C PRO A 93 -24.16 17.96 19.27
N THR A 94 -25.36 18.36 18.86
CA THR A 94 -26.62 17.89 19.48
C THR A 94 -27.10 16.56 18.91
N HIS A 95 -26.47 16.06 17.84
CA HIS A 95 -26.90 14.81 17.20
C HIS A 95 -26.56 13.60 18.07
N PRO A 96 -27.47 12.60 18.22
CA PRO A 96 -27.24 11.43 19.07
C PRO A 96 -25.97 10.62 18.73
N HIS A 97 -25.50 10.70 17.48
CA HIS A 97 -24.30 10.01 17.02
C HIS A 97 -23.03 10.88 17.00
N TYR A 98 -23.09 12.15 17.39
CA TYR A 98 -21.95 13.07 17.33
C TYR A 98 -20.70 12.53 18.03
N SER A 99 -20.83 12.15 19.31
CA SER A 99 -19.70 11.63 20.10
C SER A 99 -19.09 10.36 19.51
N ALA A 100 -19.92 9.50 18.89
CA ALA A 100 -19.44 8.29 18.23
C ALA A 100 -18.71 8.60 16.91
N ALA A 101 -19.19 9.59 16.14
CA ALA A 101 -18.54 10.05 14.92
C ALA A 101 -17.20 10.72 15.23
N LEU A 102 -17.14 11.58 16.24
CA LEU A 102 -15.92 12.25 16.69
C LEU A 102 -14.83 11.25 17.10
N ARG A 103 -15.18 10.23 17.89
CA ARG A 103 -14.23 9.18 18.30
C ARG A 103 -13.67 8.39 17.10
N LYS A 104 -14.51 8.10 16.10
CA LYS A 104 -14.06 7.45 14.86
C LYS A 104 -13.09 8.34 14.09
N TYR A 105 -13.39 9.64 13.98
CA TYR A 105 -12.52 10.62 13.35
C TYR A 105 -11.15 10.71 14.06
N GLU A 106 -11.14 10.84 15.38
CA GLU A 106 -9.90 10.87 16.18
C GLU A 106 -9.04 9.62 15.95
N THR A 107 -9.68 8.44 15.88
CA THR A 107 -9.00 7.18 15.58
C THR A 107 -8.33 7.19 14.19
N LEU A 108 -8.99 7.77 13.19
CA LEU A 108 -8.42 7.89 11.84
C LEU A 108 -7.23 8.86 11.83
N CYS A 109 -7.35 10.00 12.52
CA CYS A 109 -6.26 10.96 12.67
C CYS A 109 -5.04 10.35 13.38
N GLN A 110 -5.26 9.54 14.42
CA GLN A 110 -4.20 8.82 15.11
C GLN A 110 -3.50 7.82 14.18
N ARG A 111 -4.26 7.04 13.40
CA ARG A 111 -3.68 6.14 12.39
C ARG A 111 -2.84 6.88 11.35
N LEU A 112 -3.26 8.07 10.91
CA LEU A 112 -2.50 8.88 9.96
C LEU A 112 -1.19 9.40 10.59
N LYS A 113 -1.22 9.74 11.88
CA LYS A 113 -0.03 10.14 12.63
C LYS A 113 0.97 8.98 12.76
N GLU A 114 0.47 7.78 13.02
CA GLU A 114 1.28 6.56 13.08
C GLU A 114 1.87 6.18 11.73
N SER A 115 1.08 6.27 10.64
CA SER A 115 1.57 5.93 9.30
C SER A 115 2.70 6.85 8.82
N LYS A 116 2.74 8.10 9.30
CA LYS A 116 3.81 9.07 9.00
C LYS A 116 5.08 8.90 9.84
N ARG A 117 5.03 8.10 10.91
CA ARG A 117 6.18 7.84 11.82
C ARG A 117 6.97 6.58 11.47
N GLY A 118 6.43 5.73 10.60
CA GLY A 118 7.01 4.43 10.22
C GLY A 118 7.84 4.44 8.94
N TRP A 119 8.43 5.58 8.58
CA TRP A 119 9.32 5.76 7.42
C TRP A 119 10.66 6.32 7.87
#